data_AF-A0A9E4UAH5-F1
#
_entry.id   AF-A0A9E4UAH5-F1
#
_cell.length_a   1.000
_cell.length_b   1.000
_cell.length_c   1.000
_cell.angle_alpha   90.00
_cell.angle_beta   90.00
_cell.angle_gamma   90.00
#
_symmetry.space_group_name_H-M   'P 1'
#
loop_
_entity.id
_entity.type
_entity.pdbx_description
1 polymer ?
#
loop_
_entity_poly.entity_id
_entity_poly.type
_entity_poly.pdbx_seq_one_letter_code
_entity_poly.pdbx_strand_id
1 'polypeptide(L)' 'MIRAGDVAPGFTLPRLEGGEVTLSDLRGKPVLIEFRSIT' A
#
# COMPACT_ATOMS: atom_id res chain seq x y z
N MET A 1 15.87 4.34 3.06
CA MET A 1 16.11 3.53 1.83
C MET A 1 15.46 2.18 2.04
N ILE A 2 14.62 1.75 1.11
CA ILE A 2 13.93 0.44 1.17
C ILE A 2 14.58 -0.47 0.15
N ARG A 3 14.80 -1.73 0.51
CA ARG A 3 15.46 -2.73 -0.33
C ARG A 3 14.56 -3.95 -0.52
N ALA A 4 14.84 -4.74 -1.56
CA ALA A 4 14.16 -6.00 -1.77
C ALA A 4 14.40 -6.95 -0.57
N GLY A 5 13.33 -7.59 -0.09
CA GLY A 5 13.36 -8.45 1.09
C GLY A 5 13.02 -7.73 2.41
N ASP A 6 13.05 -6.39 2.43
CA ASP A 6 12.58 -5.64 3.60
C ASP A 6 11.07 -5.82 3.78
N VAL A 7 10.62 -5.80 5.03
CA VAL A 7 9.19 -5.70 5.33
C VAL A 7 8.67 -4.36 4.81
N ALA A 8 7.63 -4.40 3.98
CA ALA A 8 7.00 -3.19 3.49
C ALA A 8 6.47 -2.33 4.65
N PRO A 9 6.76 -1.02 4.70
CA PRO A 9 6.22 -0.13 5.73
C PRO A 9 4.70 -0.13 5.70
N GLY A 10 4.09 -0.09 6.89
CA GLY A 10 2.65 0.11 7.01
C GLY A 10 2.26 1.52 6.60
N PHE A 11 1.12 1.64 5.93
CA PHE A 11 0.46 2.91 5.65
C PHE A 11 -1.06 2.70 5.55
N THR A 12 -1.79 3.78 5.75
CA THR A 12 -3.24 3.86 5.57
C THR A 12 -3.53 4.95 4.54
N LEU A 13 -4.43 4.65 3.59
CA LEU A 13 -4.84 5.57 2.54
C LEU A 13 -6.38 5.65 2.47
N PRO A 14 -6.93 6.79 2.02
CA PRO A 14 -8.35 6.88 1.71
C PRO A 14 -8.67 6.03 0.47
N ARG A 15 -9.86 5.43 0.45
CA ARG A 15 -10.41 4.79 -0.77
C ARG A 15 -11.17 5.81 -1.60
N LEU A 16 -11.30 5.54 -2.90
CA LEU A 16 -12.08 6.37 -3.82
C LEU A 16 -13.56 6.47 -3.40
N GLU A 17 -14.14 5.35 -2.95
CA GLU A 17 -15.53 5.27 -2.49
C GLU A 17 -15.73 5.74 -1.04
N GLY A 18 -14.70 6.33 -0.42
CA GLY A 18 -14.69 6.70 0.98
C GLY A 18 -14.26 5.58 1.93
N GLY A 19 -13.98 5.97 3.18
CA GLY A 19 -13.32 5.11 4.16
C GLY A 19 -11.84 4.93 3.89
N GLU A 20 -11.22 4.00 4.62
CA GLU A 20 -9.77 3.80 4.62
C GLU A 20 -9.38 2.38 4.22
N VAL A 21 -8.13 2.23 3.82
CA VAL A 21 -7.46 0.94 3.63
C VAL A 21 -6.08 0.99 4.26
N THR A 22 -5.75 0.01 5.08
CA THR A 22 -4.40 -0.18 5.60
C THR A 22 -3.70 -1.30 4.84
N LEU A 23 -2.40 -1.16 4.56
CA LEU A 23 -1.64 -2.20 3.85
C LEU A 23 -1.78 -3.60 4.48
N SER A 24 -1.92 -3.68 5.80
CA SER A 24 -2.13 -4.94 6.53
C SER A 24 -3.42 -5.67 6.15
N ASP A 25 -4.44 -4.94 5.70
CA ASP A 25 -5.75 -5.49 5.35
C ASP A 25 -5.67 -6.33 4.06
N LEU A 26 -4.62 -6.15 3.26
CA LEU A 26 -4.41 -6.80 1.97
C LEU A 26 -3.47 -8.03 2.05
N ARG A 27 -3.06 -8.43 3.24
CA ARG A 27 -2.20 -9.61 3.47
C ARG A 27 -2.87 -10.91 3.02
N GLY A 28 -2.07 -11.97 2.88
CA GLY A 28 -2.52 -13.30 2.45
C GLY A 28 -2.38 -13.56 0.95
N LYS A 29 -1.92 -12.57 0.19
CA LYS A 29 -1.58 -12.67 -1.24
C LYS A 29 -0.48 -11.66 -1.60
N PRO A 30 0.24 -11.85 -2.72
CA PRO A 30 1.11 -10.81 -3.25
C PRO A 30 0.34 -9.52 -3.52
N VAL A 31 0.91 -8.37 -3.12
CA VAL A 31 0.34 -7.04 -3.30
C VAL A 31 1.32 -6.21 -4.13
N LEU A 32 0.85 -5.66 -5.25
CA LEU A 32 1.61 -4.71 -6.06
C LEU A 32 1.21 -3.29 -5.64
N ILE A 33 2.20 -2.43 -5.37
CA ILE A 33 2.00 -1.03 -5.00
C ILE A 33 2.52 -0.17 -6.14
N GLU A 34 1.64 0.61 -6.77
CA GLU A 34 1.98 1.60 -7.78
C GLU A 34 1.98 2.98 -7.11
N PHE A 35 3.10 3.69 -7.18
CA PHE A 35 3.16 5.12 -6.86
C PHE A 35 3.12 5.90 -8.16
N ARG A 36 2.05 6.66 -8.38
CA ARG A 36 1.87 7.52 -9.57
C ARG A 36 1.70 8.97 -9.18
N SER A 37 2.17 9.87 -10.04
CA SER A 37 1.80 11.29 -10.03
C SER A 37 0.83 11.53 -11.16
N ILE A 38 -0.24 12.27 -10.88
CA ILE A 38 -1.15 12.80 -11.91
C ILE A 38 -0.83 14.28 -11.99
N THR A 39 0.06 14.64 -12.89
CA THR A 39 0.48 16.03 -13.14
C THR A 39 0.74 16.19 -14.62
#